data_AF-A0A5J4SWG3-F1
#
_entry.id   AF-A0A5J4SWG3-F1
#
_cell.length_a   1.000
_cell.length_b   1.000
_cell.length_c   1.000
_cell.angle_alpha   90.00
_cell.angle_beta   90.00
_cell.angle_gamma   90.00
#
_symmetry.space_group_name_H-M   'P 1'
#
loop_
_entity.id
_entity.type
_entity.pdbx_description
1 polymer ?
#
loop_
_entity_poly.entity_id
_entity_poly.type
_entity_poly.pdbx_seq_one_letter_code
_entity_poly.pdbx_strand_id
1 'polypeptide(L)'
;MAVLLKHYLQRKNVSDPTSELLYHLEQVPGTSRTYTIEAVAKRMERVGALSTSDVVHVMQEFIYELREVLKEGDRVKVDKLGTFYLSFHSKGTKTEEECTAKAVDKLKVRFREGTDMHLYNASTSTRSDDSVHFTITTLGGGGETSLVVSGVSLNGTPVSQFSGTLTVLAGSVLKITGTGLSATAIQASFATSPAGLDTDRPLSDIGSLTVTSTQITITTTITKAYISRLLKVDDQTTLFDFEEQ
;
A
#
# COMPACT_ATOMS: atom_id res chain seq x y z
N MET A 1 5.33 4.65 13.81
CA MET A 1 4.86 5.17 12.50
C MET A 1 3.35 5.32 12.57
N ALA A 2 2.78 6.39 12.00
CA ALA A 2 1.34 6.63 12.01
C ALA A 2 0.73 6.36 10.62
N VAL A 3 -0.51 5.87 10.61
CA VAL A 3 -1.32 5.70 9.40
C VAL A 3 -1.89 7.05 9.00
N LEU A 4 -1.56 7.50 7.79
CA LEU A 4 -1.99 8.79 7.26
C LEU A 4 -3.42 8.70 6.73
N LEU A 5 -4.27 9.60 7.19
CA LEU A 5 -5.67 9.71 6.80
C LEU A 5 -5.93 11.02 6.05
N LYS A 6 -6.96 11.03 5.21
CA LYS A 6 -7.53 12.24 4.61
C LYS A 6 -9.05 12.19 4.69
N HIS A 7 -9.65 13.37 4.67
CA HIS A 7 -11.10 13.50 4.60
C HIS A 7 -11.61 13.25 3.18
N TYR A 8 -12.76 12.60 3.07
CA TYR A 8 -13.56 12.55 1.86
C TYR A 8 -15.06 12.72 2.21
N LEU A 9 -15.84 13.23 1.26
CA LEU A 9 -17.28 13.39 1.41
C LEU A 9 -18.01 12.20 0.78
N GLN A 10 -18.95 11.64 1.52
CA GLN A 10 -19.83 10.58 1.04
C GLN A 10 -21.27 10.88 1.43
N ARG A 11 -22.21 10.56 0.55
CA ARG A 11 -23.64 10.61 0.91
C ARG A 11 -23.96 9.54 1.93
N LYS A 12 -24.75 9.89 2.94
CA LYS A 12 -25.25 8.97 3.96
C LYS A 12 -25.94 7.76 3.33
N ASN A 13 -26.77 8.00 2.31
CA ASN A 13 -27.30 6.95 1.43
C ASN A 13 -26.72 7.16 0.02
N VAL A 14 -25.84 6.26 -0.40
CA VAL A 14 -25.17 6.34 -1.71
C VAL A 14 -26.17 6.26 -2.87
N SER A 15 -27.30 5.57 -2.69
CA SER A 15 -28.32 5.39 -3.72
C SER A 15 -29.30 6.55 -3.84
N ASP A 16 -29.38 7.44 -2.84
CA ASP A 16 -30.29 8.59 -2.83
C ASP A 16 -29.51 9.90 -3.08
N PRO A 17 -29.69 10.55 -4.24
CA PRO A 17 -28.94 11.77 -4.56
C PRO A 17 -29.26 12.98 -3.68
N THR A 18 -30.36 12.96 -2.94
CA THR A 18 -30.75 14.06 -2.04
C THR A 18 -30.24 13.86 -0.61
N SER A 19 -29.61 12.72 -0.34
CA SER A 19 -29.09 12.36 0.97
C SER A 19 -27.96 13.30 1.41
N GLU A 20 -27.95 13.59 2.72
CA GLU A 20 -26.95 14.42 3.37
C GLU A 20 -25.51 13.92 3.11
N LEU A 21 -24.60 14.85 2.90
CA LEU A 21 -23.16 14.58 2.74
C LEU A 21 -22.49 14.55 4.13
N LEU A 22 -21.77 13.47 4.40
CA LEU A 22 -21.01 13.25 5.62
C LEU A 22 -19.51 13.18 5.31
N TYR A 23 -18.70 13.69 6.23
CA TYR A 23 -17.24 13.52 6.17
C TYR A 23 -16.84 12.15 6.72
N HIS A 24 -16.01 11.46 5.96
CA HIS A 24 -15.41 10.19 6.32
C HIS A 24 -13.88 10.29 6.22
N LEU A 25 -13.18 9.40 6.90
CA LEU A 25 -11.72 9.28 6.83
C LEU A 25 -11.38 8.07 5.96
N GLU A 26 -10.47 8.26 5.02
CA GLU A 26 -9.81 7.16 4.31
C GLU A 26 -8.30 7.26 4.45
N GLN A 27 -7.61 6.11 4.41
CA GLN A 27 -6.16 6.11 4.36
C GLN A 27 -5.70 6.82 3.08
N VAL A 28 -4.65 7.65 3.20
CA VAL A 28 -4.08 8.33 2.05
C VAL A 28 -3.59 7.28 1.04
N PRO A 29 -4.10 7.29 -0.22
CA PRO A 29 -3.68 6.34 -1.24
C PRO A 29 -2.16 6.34 -1.43
N GLY A 30 -1.58 5.16 -1.62
CA GLY A 30 -0.13 4.98 -1.80
C GLY A 30 0.69 5.00 -0.51
N THR A 31 0.07 5.24 0.65
CA THR A 31 0.76 5.15 1.96
C THR A 31 0.73 3.75 2.57
N SER A 32 -0.21 2.90 2.17
CA SER A 32 -0.21 1.48 2.53
C SER A 32 0.68 0.69 1.58
N ARG A 33 1.38 -0.31 2.14
CA ARG A 33 2.21 -1.25 1.39
C ARG A 33 1.66 -2.65 1.55
N THR A 34 1.69 -3.44 0.49
CA THR A 34 1.37 -4.87 0.54
C THR A 34 2.66 -5.66 0.70
N TYR A 35 2.75 -6.49 1.72
CA TYR A 35 3.88 -7.38 1.93
C TYR A 35 3.53 -8.79 1.45
N THR A 36 4.39 -9.37 0.61
CA THR A 36 4.30 -10.79 0.21
C THR A 36 4.89 -11.69 1.29
N ILE A 37 4.64 -13.01 1.21
CA ILE A 37 5.26 -14.00 2.12
C ILE A 37 6.78 -13.87 2.07
N GLU A 38 7.38 -13.70 0.89
CA GLU A 38 8.82 -13.51 0.73
C GLU A 38 9.32 -12.23 1.42
N ALA A 39 8.62 -11.10 1.26
CA ALA A 39 9.00 -9.85 1.90
C ALA A 39 8.92 -9.95 3.44
N VAL A 40 7.91 -10.65 3.97
CA VAL A 40 7.80 -10.94 5.41
C VAL A 40 8.92 -11.88 5.86
N ALA A 41 9.22 -12.92 5.09
CA ALA A 41 10.27 -13.90 5.38
C ALA A 41 11.66 -13.25 5.45
N LYS A 42 12.00 -12.38 4.49
CA LYS A 42 13.25 -11.58 4.51
C LYS A 42 13.37 -10.74 5.79
N ARG A 43 12.25 -10.19 6.27
CA ARG A 43 12.23 -9.44 7.53
C ARG A 43 12.42 -10.34 8.75
N MET A 44 11.87 -11.55 8.73
CA MET A 44 12.03 -12.53 9.79
C MET A 44 13.47 -13.02 9.89
N GLU A 45 14.14 -13.30 8.76
CA GLU A 45 15.55 -13.74 8.71
C GLU A 45 16.50 -12.73 9.37
N ARG A 46 16.23 -11.42 9.24
CA ARG A 46 17.05 -10.37 9.86
C ARG A 46 17.05 -10.41 11.40
N VAL A 47 16.03 -11.01 12.01
CA VAL A 47 15.82 -11.01 13.46
C VAL A 47 15.89 -12.42 14.05
N GLY A 48 15.56 -13.43 13.27
CA GLY A 48 15.47 -14.83 13.68
C GLY A 48 16.58 -15.71 13.14
N ALA A 49 16.49 -17.00 13.43
CA ALA A 49 17.44 -18.03 12.97
C ALA A 49 16.97 -18.80 11.73
N LEU A 50 15.77 -18.51 11.22
CA LEU A 50 15.22 -19.17 10.04
C LEU A 50 15.62 -18.41 8.79
N SER A 51 16.04 -19.14 7.75
CA SER A 51 16.32 -18.52 6.46
C SER A 51 15.03 -18.06 5.78
N THR A 52 15.14 -17.10 4.87
CA THR A 52 13.99 -16.68 4.04
C THR A 52 13.36 -17.88 3.32
N SER A 53 14.19 -18.79 2.81
CA SER A 53 13.73 -20.00 2.12
C SER A 53 12.88 -20.88 3.03
N ASP A 54 13.34 -21.17 4.25
CA ASP A 54 12.64 -22.06 5.17
C ASP A 54 11.25 -21.51 5.52
N VAL A 55 11.16 -20.21 5.82
CA VAL A 55 9.90 -19.54 6.15
C VAL A 55 8.92 -19.61 4.97
N VAL A 56 9.39 -19.35 3.74
CA VAL A 56 8.54 -19.41 2.55
C VAL A 56 7.98 -20.81 2.34
N HIS A 57 8.81 -21.84 2.44
CA HIS A 57 8.37 -23.23 2.26
C HIS A 57 7.34 -23.65 3.31
N VAL A 58 7.61 -23.38 4.60
CA VAL A 58 6.68 -23.69 5.69
C VAL A 58 5.33 -23.00 5.49
N MET A 59 5.34 -21.72 5.09
CA MET A 59 4.09 -20.99 4.85
C MET A 59 3.31 -21.54 3.65
N GLN A 60 4.00 -22.00 2.60
CA GLN A 60 3.35 -22.63 1.44
C GLN A 60 2.72 -23.98 1.81
N GLU A 61 3.44 -24.82 2.56
CA GLU A 61 2.94 -26.09 3.08
C GLU A 61 1.74 -25.87 4.03
N PHE A 62 1.83 -24.88 4.91
CA PHE A 62 0.73 -24.51 5.79
C PHE A 62 -0.52 -24.08 4.99
N ILE A 63 -0.38 -23.27 3.94
CA ILE A 63 -1.50 -22.88 3.07
C ILE A 63 -2.10 -24.10 2.34
N TYR A 64 -1.25 -25.04 1.91
CA TYR A 64 -1.71 -26.28 1.30
C TYR A 64 -2.57 -27.09 2.27
N GLU A 65 -2.04 -27.38 3.46
CA GLU A 65 -2.74 -28.19 4.46
C GLU A 65 -4.03 -27.52 4.95
N LEU A 66 -3.99 -26.19 5.13
CA LEU A 66 -5.17 -25.40 5.46
C LEU A 66 -6.29 -25.60 4.43
N ARG A 67 -5.95 -25.70 3.14
CA ARG A 67 -6.95 -25.94 2.09
C ARG A 67 -7.51 -27.35 2.15
N GLU A 68 -6.71 -28.36 2.47
CA GLU A 68 -7.20 -29.74 2.58
C GLU A 68 -8.18 -29.88 3.75
N VAL A 69 -7.83 -29.37 4.94
CA VAL A 69 -8.74 -29.37 6.10
C VAL A 69 -10.05 -28.64 5.79
N LEU A 70 -9.99 -27.50 5.09
CA LEU A 70 -11.21 -26.79 4.69
C LEU A 70 -12.06 -27.60 3.71
N LYS A 71 -11.48 -28.35 2.77
CA LYS A 71 -12.25 -29.19 1.82
C LYS A 71 -13.04 -30.29 2.54
N GLU A 72 -12.54 -30.76 3.67
CA GLU A 72 -13.22 -31.74 4.53
C GLU A 72 -14.41 -31.13 5.29
N GLY A 73 -14.57 -29.79 5.25
CA GLY A 73 -15.61 -29.06 5.96
C GLY A 73 -15.20 -28.60 7.36
N ASP A 74 -13.97 -28.92 7.76
CA ASP A 74 -13.43 -28.59 9.07
C ASP A 74 -12.91 -27.15 9.15
N ARG A 75 -12.44 -26.77 10.34
CA ARG A 75 -11.96 -25.42 10.66
C ARG A 75 -10.51 -25.47 11.12
N VAL A 76 -9.73 -24.50 10.65
CA VAL A 76 -8.33 -24.35 11.05
C VAL A 76 -8.22 -23.16 12.00
N LYS A 77 -7.97 -23.43 13.28
CA LYS A 77 -7.65 -22.40 14.26
C LYS A 77 -6.12 -22.26 14.33
N VAL A 78 -5.63 -21.06 14.05
CA VAL A 78 -4.23 -20.68 14.29
C VAL A 78 -4.20 -19.82 15.53
N ASP A 79 -3.61 -20.34 16.61
CA ASP A 79 -3.56 -19.62 17.87
C ASP A 79 -2.91 -18.25 17.71
N LYS A 80 -3.48 -17.26 18.42
CA LYS A 80 -3.13 -15.84 18.37
C LYS A 80 -3.40 -15.12 17.04
N LEU A 81 -3.77 -15.83 15.97
CA LEU A 81 -4.13 -15.24 14.69
C LEU A 81 -5.65 -15.23 14.50
N GLY A 82 -6.29 -16.40 14.53
CA GLY A 82 -7.72 -16.52 14.29
C GLY A 82 -8.16 -17.88 13.78
N THR A 83 -9.32 -17.93 13.12
CA THR A 83 -9.91 -19.17 12.62
C THR A 83 -10.37 -19.04 11.18
N PHE A 84 -9.94 -19.98 10.35
CA PHE A 84 -10.40 -20.16 8.97
C PHE A 84 -11.52 -21.21 8.94
N TYR A 85 -12.58 -20.92 8.19
CA TYR A 85 -13.73 -21.81 8.05
C TYR A 85 -14.44 -21.58 6.72
N LEU A 86 -15.15 -22.60 6.24
CA LEU A 86 -16.02 -22.46 5.08
C LEU A 86 -17.37 -21.85 5.44
N SER A 87 -17.87 -21.00 4.55
CA SER A 87 -19.23 -20.49 4.56
C SER A 87 -19.80 -20.62 3.16
N PHE A 88 -21.04 -21.09 3.06
CA PHE A 88 -21.71 -21.24 1.78
C PHE A 88 -23.06 -20.53 1.76
N HIS A 89 -23.49 -20.19 0.55
CA HIS A 89 -24.85 -19.76 0.26
C HIS A 89 -25.52 -20.85 -0.59
N SER A 90 -26.79 -21.10 -0.30
CA SER A 90 -27.64 -21.95 -1.11
C SER A 90 -28.81 -21.13 -1.62
N LYS A 91 -29.19 -21.36 -2.87
CA LYS A 91 -30.45 -20.86 -3.40
C LYS A 91 -31.60 -21.53 -2.65
N GLY A 92 -32.65 -20.75 -2.34
CA GLY A 92 -33.87 -21.29 -1.78
C GLY A 92 -34.66 -22.04 -2.86
N THR A 93 -35.07 -23.27 -2.58
CA THR A 93 -35.98 -24.08 -3.41
C THR A 93 -37.34 -24.17 -2.74
N LYS A 94 -38.37 -24.56 -3.51
CA LYS A 94 -39.75 -24.62 -2.99
C LYS A 94 -40.01 -25.89 -2.19
N THR A 95 -39.33 -26.98 -2.52
CA THR A 95 -39.42 -28.25 -1.79
C THR A 95 -38.04 -28.72 -1.31
N GLU A 96 -38.04 -29.63 -0.35
CA GLU A 96 -36.83 -30.20 0.24
C GLU A 96 -36.10 -31.10 -0.75
N GLU A 97 -36.84 -31.85 -1.59
CA GLU A 97 -36.28 -32.75 -2.60
C GLU A 97 -35.49 -31.99 -3.68
N GLU A 98 -35.89 -30.76 -3.98
CA GLU A 98 -35.17 -29.86 -4.89
C GLU A 98 -33.92 -29.24 -4.23
N CYS A 99 -33.89 -29.18 -2.89
CA CYS A 99 -32.81 -28.59 -2.10
C CYS A 99 -31.62 -29.56 -1.95
N THR A 100 -30.97 -29.85 -3.08
CA THR A 100 -29.79 -30.73 -3.11
C THR A 100 -28.49 -29.95 -2.91
N ALA A 101 -27.36 -30.64 -2.75
CA ALA A 101 -26.03 -30.00 -2.70
C ALA A 101 -25.73 -29.10 -3.93
N LYS A 102 -26.42 -29.32 -5.06
CA LYS A 102 -26.32 -28.45 -6.25
C LYS A 102 -26.96 -27.07 -6.06
N ALA A 103 -27.81 -26.89 -5.05
CA ALA A 103 -28.40 -25.60 -4.71
C ALA A 103 -27.37 -24.66 -4.06
N VAL A 104 -26.25 -25.20 -3.54
CA VAL A 104 -25.11 -24.42 -3.06
C VAL A 104 -24.44 -23.72 -4.24
N ASP A 105 -24.66 -22.42 -4.37
CA ASP A 105 -24.23 -21.62 -5.52
C ASP A 105 -23.00 -20.76 -5.23
N LYS A 106 -22.66 -20.55 -3.95
CA LYS A 106 -21.46 -19.82 -3.55
C LYS A 106 -20.79 -20.50 -2.37
N LEU A 107 -19.49 -20.76 -2.52
CA LEU A 107 -18.62 -21.21 -1.45
C LEU A 107 -17.56 -20.14 -1.18
N LYS A 108 -17.31 -19.83 0.10
CA LYS A 108 -16.34 -18.82 0.53
C LYS A 108 -15.51 -19.36 1.68
N VAL A 109 -14.20 -19.19 1.60
CA VAL A 109 -13.33 -19.25 2.78
C VAL A 109 -13.51 -17.96 3.55
N ARG A 110 -13.76 -18.06 4.85
CA ARG A 110 -13.87 -16.94 5.78
C ARG A 110 -12.75 -17.03 6.80
N PHE A 111 -12.30 -15.88 7.24
CA PHE A 111 -11.39 -15.72 8.36
C PHE A 111 -12.09 -14.91 9.44
N ARG A 112 -12.02 -15.39 10.68
CA ARG A 112 -12.43 -14.65 11.87
C ARG A 112 -11.18 -14.37 12.69
N GLU A 113 -10.92 -13.08 12.95
CA GLU A 113 -9.81 -12.65 13.78
C GLU A 113 -9.92 -13.21 15.21
N GLY A 114 -8.79 -13.64 15.76
CA GLY A 114 -8.66 -14.00 17.16
C GLY A 114 -8.52 -12.76 18.03
N THR A 115 -8.83 -12.89 19.32
CA THR A 115 -8.80 -11.74 20.24
C THR A 115 -7.40 -11.14 20.38
N ASP A 116 -6.35 -11.96 20.28
CA ASP A 116 -4.95 -11.53 20.34
C ASP A 116 -4.48 -10.76 19.10
N MET A 117 -5.26 -10.78 18.00
CA MET A 117 -4.94 -10.10 16.74
C MET A 117 -5.60 -8.71 16.66
N HIS A 118 -6.44 -8.34 17.64
CA HIS A 118 -7.12 -7.05 17.62
C HIS A 118 -6.14 -5.89 17.82
N LEU A 119 -6.15 -4.97 16.86
CA LEU A 119 -5.45 -3.69 16.97
C LEU A 119 -6.41 -2.60 17.45
N TYR A 120 -5.89 -1.67 18.24
CA TYR A 120 -6.69 -0.59 18.82
C TYR A 120 -6.34 0.77 18.22
N ASN A 121 -7.29 1.70 18.18
CA ASN A 121 -6.96 3.08 17.86
C ASN A 121 -6.26 3.74 19.07
N ALA A 122 -5.01 4.16 18.88
CA ALA A 122 -4.22 4.81 19.92
C ALA A 122 -4.84 6.11 20.46
N SER A 123 -5.71 6.79 19.69
CA SER A 123 -6.34 8.03 20.14
C SER A 123 -7.51 7.81 21.11
N THR A 124 -8.02 6.58 21.22
CA THR A 124 -9.17 6.25 22.07
C THR A 124 -8.91 5.11 23.05
N SER A 125 -7.83 4.36 22.87
CA SER A 125 -7.44 3.22 23.72
C SER A 125 -6.21 3.55 24.55
N THR A 126 -6.19 3.09 25.81
CA THR A 126 -5.05 3.22 26.73
C THR A 126 -4.07 2.04 26.62
N ARG A 127 -4.33 1.06 25.75
CA ARG A 127 -3.45 -0.10 25.52
C ARG A 127 -2.31 0.32 24.58
N SER A 128 -1.10 0.48 25.08
CA SER A 128 0.01 1.08 24.34
C SER A 128 0.56 0.20 23.21
N ASP A 129 0.71 -1.10 23.45
CA ASP A 129 1.59 -1.94 22.61
C ASP A 129 0.93 -2.42 21.31
N ASP A 130 -0.41 -2.59 21.31
CA ASP A 130 -1.19 -3.06 20.14
C ASP A 130 -1.97 -1.91 19.47
N SER A 131 -1.50 -0.67 19.66
CA SER A 131 -2.21 0.52 19.19
C SER A 131 -1.70 1.05 17.85
N VAL A 132 -2.64 1.39 16.97
CA VAL A 132 -2.40 2.04 15.68
C VAL A 132 -2.59 3.53 15.87
N HIS A 133 -1.53 4.29 15.59
CA HIS A 133 -1.58 5.75 15.56
C HIS A 133 -2.10 6.23 14.21
N PHE A 134 -3.07 7.15 14.23
CA PHE A 134 -3.60 7.79 13.03
C PHE A 134 -3.27 9.28 13.00
N THR A 135 -3.00 9.82 11.82
CA THR A 135 -2.74 11.25 11.63
C THR A 135 -3.49 11.77 10.41
N ILE A 136 -4.22 12.86 10.57
CA ILE A 136 -4.96 13.50 9.48
C ILE A 136 -4.03 14.43 8.71
N THR A 137 -3.96 14.25 7.39
CA THR A 137 -3.25 15.16 6.49
C THR A 137 -4.19 16.30 6.13
N THR A 138 -3.95 17.51 6.62
CA THR A 138 -4.78 18.69 6.34
C THR A 138 -4.42 19.30 4.99
N LEU A 139 -5.41 19.42 4.10
CA LEU A 139 -5.35 20.34 2.96
C LEU A 139 -5.80 21.71 3.45
N GLY A 140 -4.85 22.63 3.68
CA GLY A 140 -5.13 24.06 3.88
C GLY A 140 -5.58 24.45 5.30
N GLY A 141 -4.61 24.81 6.15
CA GLY A 141 -4.81 25.45 7.45
C GLY A 141 -3.46 25.58 8.14
N GLY A 142 -3.01 26.82 8.39
CA GLY A 142 -1.61 27.17 8.65
C GLY A 142 -0.88 26.34 9.70
N GLY A 143 0.34 25.94 9.35
CA GLY A 143 1.25 25.10 10.13
C GLY A 143 1.85 24.04 9.22
N GLU A 144 2.96 24.37 8.56
CA GLU A 144 3.74 23.54 7.60
C GLU A 144 2.90 22.62 6.69
N THR A 145 2.70 23.03 5.42
CA THR A 145 2.28 22.10 4.37
C THR A 145 3.29 20.96 4.28
N SER A 146 2.95 19.83 4.89
CA SER A 146 3.79 18.63 4.83
C SER A 146 3.89 18.18 3.38
N LEU A 147 5.07 18.38 2.80
CA LEU A 147 5.45 17.89 1.49
C LEU A 147 5.48 16.36 1.54
N VAL A 148 4.54 15.73 0.84
CA VAL A 148 4.40 14.27 0.78
C VAL A 148 4.27 13.84 -0.66
N VAL A 149 5.07 12.85 -1.08
CA VAL A 149 4.90 12.14 -2.35
C VAL A 149 4.04 10.90 -2.09
N SER A 150 2.84 10.87 -2.67
CA SER A 150 1.88 9.77 -2.52
C SER A 150 1.94 8.76 -3.67
N GLY A 151 2.59 9.09 -4.78
CA GLY A 151 2.72 8.17 -5.90
C GLY A 151 3.67 8.66 -6.97
N VAL A 152 4.22 7.70 -7.70
CA VAL A 152 5.04 7.92 -8.89
C VAL A 152 4.49 7.05 -10.02
N SER A 153 4.42 7.58 -11.24
CA SER A 153 4.13 6.78 -12.43
C SER A 153 5.01 7.16 -13.60
N LEU A 154 5.35 6.17 -14.42
CA LEU A 154 6.15 6.33 -15.63
C LEU A 154 5.29 5.96 -16.85
N ASN A 155 5.13 6.89 -17.79
CA ASN A 155 4.29 6.71 -18.98
C ASN A 155 2.87 6.22 -18.65
N GLY A 156 2.32 6.69 -17.52
CA GLY A 156 1.00 6.30 -17.02
C GLY A 156 0.97 5.00 -16.19
N THR A 157 2.06 4.23 -16.14
CA THR A 157 2.16 3.00 -15.33
C THR A 157 2.64 3.33 -13.92
N PRO A 158 1.90 2.99 -12.85
CA PRO A 158 2.35 3.21 -11.47
C PRO A 158 3.68 2.52 -11.17
N VAL A 159 4.58 3.22 -10.49
CA VAL A 159 5.87 2.71 -9.99
C VAL A 159 5.73 2.53 -8.48
N SER A 160 6.04 1.32 -8.00
CA SER A 160 6.03 1.02 -6.56
C SER A 160 7.35 1.46 -5.92
N GLN A 161 7.33 1.78 -4.63
CA GLN A 161 8.58 1.96 -3.89
C GLN A 161 9.36 0.65 -3.85
N PHE A 162 10.69 0.75 -3.83
CA PHE A 162 11.64 -0.39 -3.80
C PHE A 162 11.49 -1.37 -4.98
N SER A 163 11.02 -0.89 -6.15
CA SER A 163 10.91 -1.70 -7.36
C SER A 163 12.23 -1.89 -8.13
N GLY A 164 13.34 -1.45 -7.54
CA GLY A 164 14.62 -1.27 -8.24
C GLY A 164 14.72 0.09 -8.90
N THR A 165 15.95 0.45 -9.28
CA THR A 165 16.29 1.75 -9.86
C THR A 165 15.39 2.08 -11.05
N LEU A 166 14.68 3.21 -10.95
CA LEU A 166 13.75 3.64 -11.97
C LEU A 166 14.52 4.18 -13.18
N THR A 167 14.46 3.46 -14.29
CA THR A 167 15.08 3.91 -15.55
C THR A 167 14.11 4.78 -16.35
N VAL A 168 14.49 6.03 -16.61
CA VAL A 168 13.76 6.94 -17.49
C VAL A 168 14.56 7.23 -18.76
N LEU A 169 13.88 7.29 -19.90
CA LEU A 169 14.47 7.56 -21.22
C LEU A 169 13.96 8.89 -21.78
N ALA A 170 14.70 9.50 -22.71
CA ALA A 170 14.23 10.68 -23.44
C ALA A 170 12.80 10.48 -23.98
N GLY A 171 11.93 11.46 -23.75
CA GLY A 171 10.51 11.42 -24.10
C GLY A 171 9.61 10.72 -23.08
N SER A 172 10.15 10.07 -22.05
CA SER A 172 9.34 9.47 -20.99
C SER A 172 8.67 10.52 -20.14
N VAL A 173 7.43 10.27 -19.74
CA VAL A 173 6.65 11.13 -18.84
C VAL A 173 6.66 10.53 -17.44
N LEU A 174 7.43 11.15 -16.54
CA LEU A 174 7.45 10.82 -15.12
C LEU A 174 6.47 11.72 -14.40
N LYS A 175 5.53 11.12 -13.67
CA LYS A 175 4.50 11.82 -12.91
C LYS A 175 4.69 11.54 -11.43
N ILE A 176 4.79 12.59 -10.63
CA ILE A 176 4.87 12.55 -9.18
C ILE A 176 3.58 13.16 -8.65
N THR A 177 2.85 12.44 -7.81
CA THR A 177 1.61 12.91 -7.17
C THR A 177 1.81 13.01 -5.67
N GLY A 178 1.13 13.95 -5.04
CA GLY A 178 1.35 14.23 -3.62
C GLY A 178 0.60 15.44 -3.10
N THR A 179 1.09 15.98 -2.00
CA THR A 179 0.58 17.21 -1.37
C THR A 179 1.74 18.16 -1.09
N GLY A 180 1.49 19.47 -1.23
CA GLY A 180 2.50 20.50 -0.99
C GLY A 180 3.65 20.47 -2.00
N LEU A 181 3.44 19.87 -3.18
CA LEU A 181 4.50 19.70 -4.17
C LEU A 181 4.97 21.05 -4.73
N SER A 182 6.28 21.21 -4.84
CA SER A 182 6.94 22.32 -5.51
C SER A 182 8.18 21.80 -6.23
N ALA A 183 8.51 22.38 -7.39
CA ALA A 183 9.73 22.04 -8.13
C ALA A 183 11.01 22.35 -7.36
N THR A 184 10.96 23.28 -6.41
CA THR A 184 12.12 23.68 -5.60
C THR A 184 12.24 22.89 -4.31
N ALA A 185 11.20 22.15 -3.91
CA ALA A 185 11.17 21.43 -2.65
C ALA A 185 11.57 19.95 -2.79
N ILE A 186 11.60 19.44 -4.03
CA ILE A 186 11.96 18.05 -4.36
C ILE A 186 13.15 18.03 -5.30
N GLN A 187 14.09 17.14 -5.02
CA GLN A 187 15.18 16.76 -5.91
C GLN A 187 15.22 15.24 -6.13
N ALA A 188 15.94 14.82 -7.16
CA ALA A 188 16.16 13.41 -7.46
C ALA A 188 17.61 13.03 -7.26
N SER A 189 17.84 11.86 -6.66
CA SER A 189 19.13 11.19 -6.63
C SER A 189 19.21 10.28 -7.84
N PHE A 190 20.07 10.60 -8.81
CA PHE A 190 20.18 9.81 -10.04
C PHE A 190 21.56 9.83 -10.69
N ALA A 191 21.84 8.76 -11.44
CA ALA A 191 22.97 8.63 -12.35
C ALA A 191 22.51 8.72 -13.82
N THR A 192 23.43 9.13 -14.71
CA THR A 192 23.21 9.16 -16.17
C THR A 192 23.86 7.98 -16.90
N SER A 193 24.57 7.13 -16.15
CA SER A 193 25.23 5.90 -16.60
C SER A 193 24.92 4.79 -15.61
N PRO A 194 24.74 3.53 -16.05
CA PRO A 194 24.36 2.43 -15.15
C PRO A 194 25.43 2.06 -14.11
N ALA A 195 26.70 2.46 -14.33
CA ALA A 195 27.78 2.35 -13.33
C ALA A 195 28.18 3.72 -12.74
N GLY A 196 27.40 4.76 -13.02
CA GLY A 196 27.64 6.11 -12.50
C GLY A 196 27.24 6.19 -11.03
N LEU A 197 27.88 7.11 -10.31
CA LEU A 197 27.45 7.47 -8.96
C LEU A 197 26.17 8.31 -9.01
N ASP A 198 25.27 8.04 -8.08
CA ASP A 198 24.11 8.89 -7.87
C ASP A 198 24.53 10.23 -7.29
N THR A 199 23.84 11.27 -7.75
CA THR A 199 24.07 12.65 -7.32
C THR A 199 22.72 13.32 -7.21
N ASP A 200 22.55 14.07 -6.13
CA ASP A 200 21.30 14.76 -5.85
C ASP A 200 21.22 16.02 -6.69
N ARG A 201 20.22 16.09 -7.56
CA ARG A 201 20.06 17.12 -8.59
C ARG A 201 18.60 17.53 -8.71
N PRO A 202 18.32 18.80 -9.07
CA PRO A 202 16.96 19.28 -9.25
C PRO A 202 16.24 18.50 -10.36
N LEU A 203 14.92 18.39 -10.24
CA LEU A 203 14.10 17.66 -11.22
C LEU A 203 14.19 18.24 -12.64
N SER A 204 14.55 19.52 -12.78
CA SER A 204 14.77 20.19 -14.06
C SER A 204 15.94 19.62 -14.87
N ASP A 205 16.89 18.95 -14.20
CA ASP A 205 18.04 18.33 -14.88
C ASP A 205 17.64 17.04 -15.61
N ILE A 206 16.47 16.48 -15.30
CA ILE A 206 15.92 15.30 -15.97
C ILE A 206 15.09 15.73 -17.19
N GLY A 207 14.37 16.84 -17.11
CA GLY A 207 13.39 17.20 -18.13
C GLY A 207 12.64 18.51 -17.89
N SER A 208 11.71 18.81 -18.80
CA SER A 208 10.83 19.96 -18.64
C SER A 208 9.71 19.65 -17.65
N LEU A 209 9.42 20.62 -16.77
CA LEU A 209 8.51 20.46 -15.64
C LEU A 209 7.17 21.16 -15.86
N THR A 210 6.08 20.50 -15.49
CA THR A 210 4.76 21.12 -15.26
C THR A 210 4.33 20.82 -13.84
N VAL A 211 4.09 21.85 -13.03
CA VAL A 211 4.01 21.73 -11.57
C VAL A 211 2.71 22.33 -11.04
N THR A 212 2.04 21.58 -10.18
CA THR A 212 0.95 22.04 -9.31
C THR A 212 1.24 21.60 -7.88
N SER A 213 0.47 22.10 -6.91
CA SER A 213 0.60 21.71 -5.50
C SER A 213 0.30 20.23 -5.21
N THR A 214 -0.27 19.50 -6.18
CA THR A 214 -0.66 18.09 -6.05
C THR A 214 0.02 17.17 -7.06
N GLN A 215 0.68 17.72 -8.09
CA GLN A 215 1.28 16.94 -9.16
C GLN A 215 2.49 17.65 -9.78
N ILE A 216 3.57 16.91 -9.98
CA ILE A 216 4.69 17.29 -10.84
C ILE A 216 4.73 16.33 -12.02
N THR A 217 4.70 16.86 -13.24
CA THR A 217 4.93 16.10 -14.46
C THR A 217 6.28 16.51 -15.04
N ILE A 218 7.14 15.53 -15.30
CA ILE A 218 8.46 15.69 -15.92
C ILE A 218 8.41 15.02 -17.30
N THR A 219 8.59 15.81 -18.35
CA THR A 219 8.84 15.28 -19.69
C THR A 219 10.36 15.17 -19.87
N THR A 220 10.87 13.95 -19.84
CA THR A 220 12.32 13.66 -19.83
C THR A 220 12.97 14.17 -21.11
N THR A 221 13.97 15.05 -20.99
CA THR A 221 14.73 15.59 -22.14
C THR A 221 16.13 14.98 -22.25
N ILE A 222 16.69 14.50 -21.14
CA ILE A 222 17.97 13.80 -21.15
C ILE A 222 17.84 12.42 -21.78
N THR A 223 18.94 11.92 -22.35
CA THR A 223 18.96 10.62 -23.04
C THR A 223 18.49 9.49 -22.13
N LYS A 224 19.01 9.45 -20.90
CA LYS A 224 18.72 8.40 -19.93
C LYS A 224 19.06 8.86 -18.51
N ALA A 225 18.25 8.48 -17.55
CA ALA A 225 18.54 8.59 -16.12
C ALA A 225 18.13 7.32 -15.37
N TYR A 226 18.88 7.02 -14.32
CA TYR A 226 18.66 5.94 -13.38
C TYR A 226 18.35 6.58 -12.04
N ILE A 227 17.06 6.72 -11.72
CA ILE A 227 16.59 7.43 -10.52
C ILE A 227 16.48 6.43 -9.38
N SER A 228 17.21 6.71 -8.31
CA SER A 228 17.26 5.85 -7.13
C SER A 228 16.35 6.37 -6.03
N ARG A 229 16.26 7.69 -5.84
CA ARG A 229 15.43 8.31 -4.78
C ARG A 229 14.85 9.67 -5.19
N LEU A 230 13.71 10.02 -4.62
CA LEU A 230 13.21 11.38 -4.52
C LEU A 230 13.42 11.88 -3.10
N LEU A 231 14.00 13.07 -2.95
CA LEU A 231 14.42 13.63 -1.68
C LEU A 231 13.84 15.04 -1.49
N LYS A 232 13.62 15.45 -0.24
CA LYS A 232 13.42 16.87 0.09
C LYS A 232 14.73 17.63 -0.10
N VAL A 233 14.64 18.84 -0.63
CA VAL A 233 15.82 19.72 -0.80
C VAL A 233 16.34 20.21 0.56
N ASP A 234 15.45 20.55 1.49
CA ASP A 234 15.81 21.23 2.74
C ASP A 234 16.62 20.34 3.72
N ASP A 235 16.20 19.09 3.89
CA ASP A 235 16.72 18.18 4.92
C ASP A 235 17.18 16.81 4.38
N GLN A 236 17.16 16.62 3.06
CA GLN A 236 17.52 15.36 2.39
C GLN A 236 16.64 14.14 2.77
N THR A 237 15.48 14.37 3.40
CA THR A 237 14.56 13.28 3.74
C THR A 237 14.08 12.57 2.48
N THR A 238 14.18 11.24 2.45
CA THR A 238 13.66 10.43 1.36
C THR A 238 12.13 10.47 1.33
N LEU A 239 11.59 10.99 0.23
CA LEU A 239 10.16 11.08 -0.06
C LEU A 239 9.65 9.84 -0.80
N PHE A 240 10.47 9.27 -1.66
CA PHE A 240 10.17 8.06 -2.42
C PHE A 240 11.46 7.33 -2.75
N ASP A 241 11.53 6.05 -2.40
CA ASP A 241 12.73 5.23 -2.60
C ASP A 241 12.45 4.18 -3.68
N PHE A 242 13.31 4.09 -4.69
CA PHE A 242 13.23 3.11 -5.76
C PHE A 242 14.20 1.95 -5.54
N GLU A 243 15.27 2.10 -4.76
CA GLU A 243 16.29 1.06 -4.60
C GLU A 243 15.70 -0.23 -4.01
N GLU A 244 16.10 -1.40 -4.52
CA GLU A 244 15.69 -2.68 -3.92
C GLU A 244 16.31 -2.82 -2.51
N GLN A 245 15.49 -3.21 -1.53
CA GLN A 245 15.94 -3.57 -0.18
C GLN A 245 16.08 -5.08 0.02
#